data_AF-A0A4W6BNT3-F1
#
_entry.id   AF-A0A4W6BNT3-F1
#
_cell.length_a   1.000
_cell.length_b   1.000
_cell.length_c   1.000
_cell.angle_alpha   90.00
_cell.angle_beta   90.00
_cell.angle_gamma   90.00
#
_symmetry.space_group_name_H-M   'P 1'
#
loop_
_entity.id
_entity.type
_entity.pdbx_description
1 polymer ?
#
loop_
_entity_poly.entity_id
_entity_poly.type
_entity_poly.pdbx_seq_one_letter_code
_entity_poly.pdbx_strand_id
1 'polypeptide(L)'
;VGQLEYIHLSAPFVAVRNKEVNLTAVLWPSQVGTVTYIWWIGNNTEPVITLEGSIACTFSREGINTVTVQVSAGNTILQDRKTIAVHEYFQSHLLAFSSNLDDHNPDVAEWRLDVSRVIKNSLIQATGVREDQLLVTVLPGLPTAAEFFLLPDKQLTEGKPEKSSAHLDQLSEVLLSALNQNLVQFTLRPGVQVTVYAAHLSAAPLVDTSENHSGSAMLMLLSVVVVGLAVFVIYKFKRSQASTSMRRCRMKKNKK
;
A
#
# COMPACT_ATOMS: atom_id res chain seq x y z
N VAL A 1 3.34 32.23 21.89
CA VAL A 1 4.17 31.04 21.60
C VAL A 1 3.85 30.02 22.69
N GLY A 2 3.43 28.81 22.33
CA GLY A 2 3.10 27.77 23.32
C GLY A 2 4.36 27.13 23.90
N GLN A 3 4.25 26.53 25.08
CA GLN A 3 5.30 25.65 25.62
C GLN A 3 5.25 24.30 24.89
N LEU A 4 6.40 23.70 24.63
CA LEU A 4 6.48 22.36 24.04
C LEU A 4 6.00 21.31 25.05
N GLU A 5 5.05 20.46 24.65
CA GLU A 5 4.44 19.46 25.54
C GLU A 5 4.83 18.03 25.14
N TYR A 6 4.86 17.76 23.84
CA TYR A 6 5.11 16.42 23.31
C TYR A 6 5.87 16.47 21.98
N ILE A 7 6.66 15.44 21.70
CA ILE A 7 7.30 15.23 20.41
C ILE A 7 7.09 13.81 19.89
N HIS A 8 7.07 13.67 18.58
CA HIS A 8 7.04 12.38 17.90
C HIS A 8 8.08 12.32 16.78
N LEU A 9 8.92 11.30 16.78
CA LEU A 9 9.82 10.98 15.69
C LEU A 9 9.07 10.20 14.61
N SER A 10 8.76 10.86 13.50
CA SER A 10 8.30 10.22 12.28
C SER A 10 9.48 9.67 11.49
N ALA A 11 9.47 8.37 11.26
CA ALA A 11 10.49 7.62 10.54
C ALA A 11 9.84 6.35 9.96
N PRO A 12 10.33 5.82 8.82
CA PRO A 12 9.80 4.58 8.26
C PRO A 12 10.13 3.39 9.16
N PHE A 13 9.30 2.36 9.09
CA PHE A 13 9.53 1.12 9.84
C PHE A 13 10.66 0.27 9.22
N VAL A 14 10.71 0.21 7.89
CA VAL A 14 11.77 -0.47 7.11
C VAL A 14 12.39 0.52 6.12
N ALA A 15 13.70 0.48 5.97
CA ALA A 15 14.46 1.31 5.03
C ALA A 15 15.37 0.45 4.15
N VAL A 16 15.63 0.96 2.93
CA VAL A 16 16.58 0.32 2.02
C VAL A 16 18.00 0.85 2.29
N ARG A 17 18.97 -0.06 2.39
CA ARG A 17 20.39 0.28 2.57
C ARG A 17 20.85 1.29 1.51
N ASN A 18 21.60 2.30 1.94
CA ASN A 18 22.14 3.38 1.09
C ASN A 18 21.09 4.17 0.30
N LYS A 19 19.79 4.04 0.60
CA LYS A 19 18.76 4.95 0.10
C LYS A 19 18.47 6.02 1.13
N GLU A 20 18.17 7.20 0.62
CA GLU A 20 17.81 8.36 1.44
C GLU A 20 16.47 8.12 2.14
N VAL A 21 16.42 8.46 3.42
CA VAL A 21 15.26 8.39 4.28
C VAL A 21 15.08 9.73 4.98
N ASN A 22 13.84 10.21 4.97
CA ASN A 22 13.44 11.41 5.69
C ASN A 22 13.02 11.06 7.12
N LEU A 23 13.64 11.74 8.08
CA LEU A 23 13.30 11.70 9.49
C LEU A 23 12.70 13.06 9.85
N THR A 24 11.59 13.06 10.60
CA THR A 24 10.91 14.30 10.98
C THR A 24 10.51 14.27 12.45
N ALA A 25 10.86 15.31 13.19
CA ALA A 25 10.38 15.54 14.55
C ALA A 25 9.09 16.38 14.48
N VAL A 26 7.97 15.77 14.84
CA VAL A 26 6.66 16.41 14.92
C VAL A 26 6.47 16.93 16.34
N LEU A 27 6.06 18.19 16.46
CA LEU A 27 5.91 18.88 17.75
C LEU A 27 4.44 19.08 18.08
N TRP A 28 4.10 18.99 19.36
CA TRP A 28 2.81 19.43 19.88
C TRP A 28 3.00 20.38 21.09
N PRO A 29 2.42 21.59 21.06
CA PRO A 29 1.83 22.25 19.88
C PRO A 29 2.87 22.48 18.77
N SER A 30 2.43 22.70 17.53
CA SER A 30 3.34 22.83 16.38
C SER A 30 4.16 24.12 16.37
N GLN A 31 3.70 25.18 17.07
CA GLN A 31 4.35 26.49 17.13
C GLN A 31 4.85 26.82 18.54
N VAL A 32 6.11 26.44 18.80
CA VAL A 32 6.78 26.60 20.11
C VAL A 32 7.97 27.57 20.10
N GLY A 33 8.12 28.36 19.02
CA GLY A 33 9.15 29.39 18.90
C GLY A 33 10.45 28.85 18.29
N THR A 34 11.60 29.28 18.81
CA THR A 34 12.91 28.80 18.35
C THR A 34 13.17 27.40 18.89
N VAL A 35 13.48 26.47 17.98
CA VAL A 35 13.70 25.06 18.29
C VAL A 35 15.08 24.64 17.78
N THR A 36 15.78 23.83 18.57
CA THR A 36 17.00 23.14 18.15
C THR A 36 16.77 21.64 18.22
N TYR A 37 17.12 20.93 17.15
CA TYR A 37 16.98 19.49 17.02
C TYR A 37 18.36 18.85 17.06
N ILE A 38 18.49 17.79 17.86
CA ILE A 38 19.74 17.06 18.06
C ILE A 38 19.46 15.60 17.70
N TRP A 39 20.13 15.10 16.67
CA TRP A 39 19.84 13.81 16.05
C TRP A 39 20.99 12.83 16.29
N TRP A 40 20.68 11.65 16.83
CA TRP A 40 21.58 10.50 16.85
C TRP A 40 21.06 9.45 15.88
N ILE A 41 21.84 9.16 14.84
CA ILE A 41 21.46 8.25 13.76
C ILE A 41 22.38 7.03 13.80
N GLY A 42 21.80 5.85 13.96
CA GLY A 42 22.54 4.59 14.05
C GLY A 42 23.37 4.53 15.34
N ASN A 43 24.63 4.12 15.21
CA ASN A 43 25.56 4.00 16.34
C ASN A 43 26.57 5.17 16.39
N ASN A 44 26.23 6.31 15.77
CA ASN A 44 27.08 7.49 15.77
C ASN A 44 27.01 8.18 17.15
N THR A 45 28.17 8.39 17.76
CA THR A 45 28.29 9.09 19.05
C THR A 45 28.15 10.60 18.91
N GLU A 46 28.52 11.14 17.75
CA GLU A 46 28.39 12.56 17.44
C GLU A 46 26.99 12.86 16.89
N PRO A 47 26.21 13.75 17.53
CA PRO A 47 24.91 14.12 17.01
C PRO A 47 25.01 15.13 15.87
N VAL A 48 24.00 15.13 15.01
CA VAL A 48 23.78 16.20 14.04
C VAL A 48 22.84 17.24 14.67
N ILE A 49 23.19 18.52 14.59
CA ILE A 49 22.38 19.61 15.15
C ILE A 49 21.76 20.41 14.00
N THR A 50 20.43 20.56 14.02
CA THR A 50 19.69 21.31 12.99
C THR A 50 18.71 22.30 13.63
N LEU A 51 18.33 23.32 12.84
CA LEU A 51 17.21 24.22 13.17
C LEU A 51 15.92 23.82 12.44
N GLU A 52 16.02 22.97 11.42
CA GLU A 52 14.89 22.37 10.73
C GLU A 52 14.53 21.03 11.39
N GLY A 53 13.22 20.78 11.53
CA GLY A 53 12.68 19.58 12.17
C GLY A 53 12.73 18.32 11.31
N SER A 54 13.32 18.39 10.12
CA SER A 54 13.51 17.26 9.22
C SER A 54 14.97 17.12 8.80
N ILE A 55 15.42 15.88 8.65
CA ILE A 55 16.75 15.55 8.14
C ILE A 55 16.66 14.36 7.18
N ALA A 56 17.42 14.43 6.09
CA ALA A 56 17.65 13.31 5.20
C ALA A 56 18.91 12.56 5.63
N CYS A 57 18.83 11.22 5.70
CA CYS A 57 19.98 10.39 6.05
C CYS A 57 19.98 9.08 5.26
N THR A 58 21.12 8.38 5.27
CA THR A 58 21.26 7.05 4.67
C THR A 58 21.80 6.07 5.71
N PHE A 59 21.41 4.80 5.60
CA PHE A 59 21.91 3.73 6.45
C PHE A 59 22.88 2.83 5.66
N SER A 60 24.13 2.77 6.08
CA SER A 60 25.19 2.04 5.38
C SER A 60 25.28 0.56 5.75
N ARG A 61 24.67 0.16 6.87
CA ARG A 61 24.68 -1.20 7.41
C ARG A 61 23.26 -1.74 7.55
N GLU A 62 23.06 -2.97 7.10
CA GLU A 62 21.84 -3.72 7.37
C GLU A 62 21.64 -4.00 8.86
N GLY A 63 20.39 -4.29 9.24
CA GLY A 63 19.99 -4.63 10.60
C GLY A 63 19.17 -3.53 11.25
N ILE A 64 18.96 -3.67 12.55
CA ILE A 64 18.14 -2.75 13.33
C ILE A 64 18.98 -1.53 13.68
N ASN A 65 18.63 -0.38 13.12
CA ASN A 65 19.25 0.90 13.41
C ASN A 65 18.34 1.70 14.35
N THR A 66 18.94 2.40 15.32
CA THR A 66 18.20 3.31 16.19
C THR A 66 18.36 4.74 15.71
N VAL A 67 17.28 5.50 15.72
CA VAL A 67 17.29 6.95 15.56
C VAL A 67 16.71 7.57 16.83
N THR A 68 17.42 8.56 17.38
CA THR A 68 16.95 9.35 18.51
C THR A 68 16.95 10.81 18.10
N VAL A 69 15.88 11.53 18.43
CA VAL A 69 15.83 12.99 18.30
C VAL A 69 15.56 13.60 19.67
N GLN A 70 16.37 14.58 20.04
CA GLN A 70 16.11 15.46 21.17
C GLN A 70 15.76 16.84 20.65
N VAL A 71 14.67 17.39 21.16
CA VAL A 71 14.15 18.70 20.78
C VAL A 71 14.27 19.63 21.97
N SER A 72 14.97 20.75 21.78
CA SER A 72 15.12 21.81 22.77
C SER A 72 14.36 23.04 22.32
N ALA A 73 13.39 23.48 23.12
CA ALA A 73 12.59 24.68 22.88
C ALA A 73 12.44 25.47 24.19
N GLY A 74 13.07 26.66 24.26
CA GLY A 74 13.11 27.46 25.47
C GLY A 74 13.80 26.71 26.64
N ASN A 75 13.05 26.47 27.72
CA ASN A 75 13.50 25.72 28.90
C ASN A 75 13.08 24.24 28.88
N THR A 76 12.43 23.78 27.81
CA THR A 76 11.90 22.42 27.70
C THR A 76 12.76 21.59 26.75
N ILE A 77 13.10 20.38 27.19
CA ILE A 77 13.83 19.39 26.40
C ILE A 77 13.03 18.10 26.42
N LEU A 78 12.66 17.60 25.24
CA LEU A 78 11.99 16.31 25.08
C LEU A 78 12.79 15.43 24.12
N GLN A 79 12.63 14.11 24.25
CA GLN A 79 13.34 13.14 23.44
C GLN A 79 12.40 12.01 22.99
N ASP A 80 12.52 11.59 21.73
CA ASP A 80 11.85 10.41 21.19
C ASP A 80 12.86 9.54 20.42
N ARG A 81 12.56 8.25 20.34
CA ARG A 81 13.43 7.22 19.76
C ARG A 81 12.61 6.23 18.93
N LYS A 82 13.12 5.89 17.75
CA LYS A 82 12.60 4.81 16.91
C LYS A 82 13.67 3.86 16.44
N THR A 83 13.26 2.63 16.15
CA THR A 83 14.08 1.62 15.48
C THR A 83 13.63 1.44 14.04
N ILE A 84 14.57 1.35 13.12
CA ILE A 84 14.35 1.17 11.68
C ILE A 84 15.06 -0.11 11.27
N ALA A 85 14.32 -1.04 10.64
CA ALA A 85 14.93 -2.23 10.04
C ALA A 85 15.52 -1.87 8.68
N VAL A 86 16.83 -2.06 8.51
CA VAL A 86 17.54 -1.72 7.26
C VAL A 86 17.90 -2.99 6.51
N HIS A 87 17.45 -3.07 5.26
CA HIS A 87 17.69 -4.22 4.38
C HIS A 87 18.10 -3.76 2.98
N GLU A 88 18.82 -4.59 2.23
CA GLU A 88 19.17 -4.30 0.84
C GLU A 88 17.96 -4.31 -0.09
N TYR A 89 17.00 -5.19 0.19
CA TYR A 89 15.77 -5.33 -0.56
C TYR A 89 14.67 -5.90 0.32
N PHE A 90 13.43 -5.50 0.08
CA PHE A 90 12.23 -6.07 0.67
C PHE A 90 11.03 -5.85 -0.27
N GLN A 91 9.99 -6.65 -0.09
CA GLN A 91 8.66 -6.40 -0.68
C GLN A 91 7.68 -6.08 0.45
N SER A 92 6.69 -5.23 0.21
CA SER A 92 5.69 -4.90 1.23
C SER A 92 4.28 -4.88 0.68
N HIS A 93 3.32 -5.18 1.56
CA HIS A 93 1.90 -5.19 1.23
C HIS A 93 1.08 -4.64 2.39
N LEU A 94 0.11 -3.79 2.04
CA LEU A 94 -0.84 -3.24 3.00
C LEU A 94 -1.86 -4.29 3.42
N LEU A 95 -2.29 -4.17 4.67
CA LEU A 95 -3.29 -5.00 5.31
C LEU A 95 -4.44 -4.11 5.80
N ALA A 96 -5.65 -4.63 5.64
CA ALA A 96 -6.87 -4.06 6.20
C ALA A 96 -7.49 -5.05 7.20
N PHE A 97 -8.43 -4.57 8.01
CA PHE A 97 -9.06 -5.38 9.04
C PHE A 97 -10.58 -5.27 8.97
N SER A 98 -11.26 -6.25 9.56
CA SER A 98 -12.68 -6.12 9.86
C SER A 98 -12.93 -4.93 10.80
N SER A 99 -14.07 -4.24 10.64
CA SER A 99 -14.44 -3.05 11.42
C SER A 99 -14.35 -3.22 12.94
N ASN A 100 -14.48 -4.45 13.45
CA ASN A 100 -14.35 -4.79 14.86
C ASN A 100 -13.04 -4.29 15.51
N LEU A 101 -11.95 -4.14 14.75
CA LEU A 101 -10.69 -3.67 15.30
C LEU A 101 -10.72 -2.16 15.60
N ASP A 102 -11.41 -1.38 14.78
CA ASP A 102 -11.44 0.09 14.86
C ASP A 102 -12.16 0.56 16.14
N ASP A 103 -13.25 -0.11 16.51
CA ASP A 103 -14.01 0.15 17.75
C ASP A 103 -13.18 -0.05 19.03
N HIS A 104 -12.02 -0.68 18.90
CA HIS A 104 -11.13 -1.03 20.00
C HIS A 104 -9.71 -0.49 19.84
N ASN A 105 -9.46 0.41 18.87
CA ASN A 105 -8.17 1.03 18.66
C ASN A 105 -8.01 2.26 19.58
N PRO A 106 -7.14 2.21 20.61
CA PRO A 106 -6.90 3.32 21.52
C PRO A 106 -5.95 4.40 20.96
N ASP A 107 -5.45 4.24 19.74
CA ASP A 107 -4.46 5.10 19.07
C ASP A 107 -3.11 5.28 19.81
N VAL A 108 -2.73 4.32 20.66
CA VAL A 108 -1.43 4.34 21.37
C VAL A 108 -0.39 3.39 20.73
N ALA A 109 0.89 3.73 20.85
CA ALA A 109 1.97 3.02 20.18
C ALA A 109 2.19 1.61 20.71
N GLU A 110 2.04 1.40 22.02
CA GLU A 110 2.22 0.12 22.70
C GLU A 110 1.19 -0.91 22.19
N TRP A 111 -0.07 -0.46 22.05
CA TRP A 111 -1.13 -1.28 21.47
C TRP A 111 -0.82 -1.68 20.03
N ARG A 112 -0.34 -0.73 19.21
CA ARG A 112 0.06 -1.03 17.82
C ARG A 112 1.20 -2.06 17.76
N LEU A 113 2.16 -2.00 18.68
CA LEU A 113 3.26 -2.99 18.76
C LEU A 113 2.74 -4.39 19.10
N ASP A 114 1.82 -4.48 20.06
CA ASP A 114 1.24 -5.77 20.46
C ASP A 114 0.37 -6.37 19.35
N VAL A 115 -0.48 -5.56 18.71
CA VAL A 115 -1.29 -6.00 17.57
C VAL A 115 -0.40 -6.39 16.38
N SER A 116 0.68 -5.66 16.11
CA SER A 116 1.67 -6.04 15.07
C SER A 116 2.25 -7.43 15.32
N ARG A 117 2.55 -7.77 16.58
CA ARG A 117 3.05 -9.10 16.98
C ARG A 117 1.99 -10.19 16.77
N VAL A 118 0.75 -9.92 17.12
CA VAL A 118 -0.37 -10.85 16.91
C VAL A 118 -0.57 -11.13 15.41
N ILE A 119 -0.61 -10.08 14.58
CA ILE A 119 -0.74 -10.22 13.12
C ILE A 119 0.42 -11.01 12.54
N LYS A 120 1.66 -10.69 12.93
CA LYS A 120 2.85 -11.42 12.50
C LYS A 120 2.73 -12.91 12.83
N ASN A 121 2.34 -13.25 14.06
CA ASN A 121 2.18 -14.63 14.48
C ASN A 121 1.06 -15.35 13.71
N SER A 122 -0.07 -14.70 13.48
CA SER A 122 -1.17 -15.26 12.69
C SER A 122 -0.76 -15.53 11.23
N LEU A 123 0.01 -14.62 10.61
CA LEU A 123 0.55 -14.82 9.26
C LEU A 123 1.50 -16.01 9.21
N ILE A 124 2.44 -16.11 10.15
CA ILE A 124 3.39 -17.23 10.26
C ILE A 124 2.64 -18.56 10.44
N GLN A 125 1.66 -18.61 11.34
CA GLN A 125 0.88 -19.82 11.60
C GLN A 125 0.07 -20.28 10.38
N ALA A 126 -0.51 -19.33 9.63
CA ALA A 126 -1.32 -19.66 8.46
C ALA A 126 -0.49 -20.10 7.24
N THR A 127 0.78 -19.70 7.15
CA THR A 127 1.58 -19.84 5.92
C THR A 127 2.88 -20.62 6.06
N GLY A 128 3.42 -20.76 7.27
CA GLY A 128 4.74 -21.34 7.52
C GLY A 128 5.91 -20.45 7.10
N VAL A 129 5.68 -19.17 6.77
CA VAL A 129 6.76 -18.20 6.50
C VAL A 129 7.64 -18.07 7.74
N ARG A 130 8.96 -18.02 7.55
CA ARG A 130 9.89 -17.93 8.68
C ARG A 130 9.85 -16.57 9.36
N GLU A 131 10.08 -16.56 10.66
CA GLU A 131 9.98 -15.36 11.49
C GLU A 131 11.01 -14.28 11.12
N ASP A 132 12.20 -14.68 10.66
CA ASP A 132 13.29 -13.80 10.22
C ASP A 132 13.01 -13.14 8.87
N GLN A 133 12.03 -13.63 8.12
CA GLN A 133 11.67 -13.14 6.79
C GLN A 133 10.43 -12.26 6.77
N LEU A 134 9.75 -12.07 7.90
CA LEU A 134 8.50 -11.33 7.99
C LEU A 134 8.57 -10.25 9.07
N LEU A 135 8.37 -9.00 8.69
CA LEU A 135 8.13 -7.89 9.60
C LEU A 135 6.69 -7.39 9.42
N VAL A 136 6.09 -6.86 10.48
CA VAL A 136 4.73 -6.28 10.45
C VAL A 136 4.71 -5.02 11.30
N THR A 137 4.03 -3.99 10.81
CA THR A 137 3.72 -2.78 11.58
C THR A 137 2.27 -2.38 11.39
N VAL A 138 1.59 -2.04 12.49
CA VAL A 138 0.29 -1.35 12.46
C VAL A 138 0.55 0.15 12.31
N LEU A 139 -0.17 0.79 11.40
CA LEU A 139 -0.07 2.21 11.10
C LEU A 139 -0.92 3.02 12.09
N PRO A 140 -0.52 4.26 12.44
CA PRO A 140 -1.34 5.16 13.24
C PRO A 140 -2.58 5.63 12.46
N GLY A 141 -3.66 5.95 13.18
CA GLY A 141 -4.90 6.47 12.60
C GLY A 141 -5.99 5.42 12.35
N LEU A 142 -7.09 5.90 11.76
CA LEU A 142 -8.28 5.13 11.41
C LEU A 142 -8.66 5.35 9.92
N PRO A 143 -9.23 4.35 9.22
CA PRO A 143 -9.42 2.97 9.68
C PRO A 143 -8.08 2.28 9.95
N THR A 144 -8.06 1.34 10.88
CA THR A 144 -6.82 0.65 11.27
C THR A 144 -6.26 -0.05 10.04
N ALA A 145 -4.98 0.17 9.77
CA ALA A 145 -4.25 -0.44 8.67
C ALA A 145 -2.91 -0.97 9.19
N ALA A 146 -2.36 -1.95 8.49
CA ALA A 146 -1.02 -2.45 8.78
C ALA A 146 -0.28 -2.68 7.47
N GLU A 147 1.01 -2.96 7.58
CA GLU A 147 1.84 -3.35 6.46
C GLU A 147 2.73 -4.51 6.90
N PHE A 148 2.83 -5.53 6.07
CA PHE A 148 3.85 -6.56 6.23
C PHE A 148 4.96 -6.38 5.22
N PHE A 149 6.18 -6.76 5.62
CA PHE A 149 7.39 -6.67 4.82
C PHE A 149 8.02 -8.05 4.74
N LEU A 150 8.31 -8.49 3.52
CA LEU A 150 9.01 -9.72 3.22
C LEU A 150 10.48 -9.45 2.96
N LEU A 151 11.33 -10.19 3.67
CA LEU A 151 12.77 -10.06 3.62
C LEU A 151 13.39 -11.29 2.92
N PRO A 152 14.41 -11.07 2.08
CA PRO A 152 15.06 -12.16 1.37
C PRO A 152 15.77 -13.10 2.34
N ASP A 153 15.84 -14.38 1.95
CA ASP A 153 16.53 -15.38 2.76
C ASP A 153 18.05 -15.19 2.66
N LYS A 154 18.69 -14.69 3.72
CA LYS A 154 20.14 -14.46 3.72
C LYS A 154 20.96 -15.71 3.37
N GLN A 155 20.47 -16.92 3.68
CA GLN A 155 21.18 -18.18 3.40
C GLN A 155 21.05 -18.64 1.95
N LEU A 156 19.90 -18.40 1.31
CA LEU A 156 19.66 -18.80 -0.09
C LEU A 156 20.17 -17.76 -1.10
N THR A 157 20.41 -16.53 -0.66
CA THR A 157 20.52 -15.36 -1.55
C THR A 157 21.93 -14.77 -1.63
N GLU A 158 22.93 -15.32 -0.94
CA GLU A 158 24.32 -14.84 -1.05
C GLU A 158 24.79 -14.80 -2.52
N GLY A 159 24.89 -13.59 -3.06
CA GLY A 159 25.41 -13.30 -4.41
C GLY A 159 24.46 -13.54 -5.60
N LYS A 160 23.15 -13.80 -5.40
CA LYS A 160 22.21 -14.07 -6.51
C LYS A 160 20.89 -13.29 -6.40
N PRO A 161 20.85 -12.01 -6.84
CA PRO A 161 19.69 -11.13 -6.68
C PRO A 161 18.42 -11.63 -7.41
N GLU A 162 18.54 -12.31 -8.55
CA GLU A 162 17.38 -12.85 -9.29
C GLU A 162 16.65 -13.98 -8.54
N LYS A 163 17.39 -14.77 -7.75
CA LYS A 163 16.80 -15.82 -6.92
C LYS A 163 16.06 -15.25 -5.71
N SER A 164 16.49 -14.07 -5.26
CA SER A 164 15.86 -13.31 -4.18
C SER A 164 14.43 -12.91 -4.52
N SER A 165 14.25 -12.28 -5.69
CA SER A 165 12.97 -11.74 -6.10
C SER A 165 11.95 -12.84 -6.34
N ALA A 166 12.32 -13.90 -7.08
CA ALA A 166 11.42 -15.01 -7.36
C ALA A 166 10.97 -15.74 -6.07
N HIS A 167 11.84 -15.86 -5.08
CA HIS A 167 11.48 -16.42 -3.78
C HIS A 167 10.52 -15.51 -3.00
N LEU A 168 10.77 -14.20 -3.02
CA LEU A 168 9.88 -13.23 -2.37
C LEU A 168 8.50 -13.18 -3.03
N ASP A 169 8.44 -13.26 -4.36
CA ASP A 169 7.18 -13.37 -5.11
C ASP A 169 6.41 -14.62 -4.68
N GLN A 170 7.10 -15.77 -4.54
CA GLN A 170 6.48 -17.00 -4.05
C GLN A 170 5.94 -16.85 -2.61
N LEU A 171 6.70 -16.24 -1.69
CA LEU A 171 6.23 -16.00 -0.33
C LEU A 171 5.04 -15.04 -0.30
N SER A 172 5.08 -14.00 -1.14
CA SER A 172 3.99 -13.04 -1.30
C SER A 172 2.71 -13.74 -1.73
N GLU A 173 2.76 -14.57 -2.77
CA GLU A 173 1.59 -15.32 -3.25
C GLU A 173 1.01 -16.25 -2.17
N VAL A 174 1.86 -16.91 -1.38
CA VAL A 174 1.40 -17.76 -0.28
C VAL A 174 0.67 -16.94 0.79
N LEU A 175 1.21 -15.79 1.19
CA LEU A 175 0.60 -14.90 2.18
C LEU A 175 -0.70 -14.28 1.68
N LEU A 176 -0.70 -13.75 0.46
CA LEU A 176 -1.88 -13.16 -0.15
C LEU A 176 -2.98 -14.21 -0.34
N SER A 177 -2.62 -15.44 -0.72
CA SER A 177 -3.58 -16.55 -0.82
C SER A 177 -4.21 -16.89 0.54
N ALA A 178 -3.43 -16.94 1.62
CA ALA A 178 -3.95 -17.19 2.97
C ALA A 178 -4.86 -16.06 3.46
N LEU A 179 -4.50 -14.80 3.18
CA LEU A 179 -5.32 -13.63 3.48
C LEU A 179 -6.66 -13.67 2.71
N ASN A 180 -6.62 -13.95 1.40
CA ASN A 180 -7.81 -14.04 0.55
C ASN A 180 -8.75 -15.19 0.93
N GLN A 181 -8.22 -16.24 1.55
CA GLN A 181 -8.99 -17.36 2.10
C GLN A 181 -9.48 -17.11 3.53
N ASN A 182 -9.28 -15.91 4.09
CA ASN A 182 -9.62 -15.53 5.46
C ASN A 182 -8.98 -16.44 6.53
N LEU A 183 -7.81 -17.03 6.24
CA LEU A 183 -7.11 -17.90 7.19
C LEU A 183 -6.40 -17.10 8.29
N VAL A 184 -6.17 -15.82 8.06
CA VAL A 184 -5.49 -14.92 9.01
C VAL A 184 -6.52 -14.20 9.85
N GLN A 185 -6.73 -14.71 11.06
CA GLN A 185 -7.68 -14.18 12.03
C GLN A 185 -7.11 -14.25 13.44
N PHE A 186 -7.58 -13.38 14.32
CA PHE A 186 -7.21 -13.40 15.73
C PHE A 186 -8.35 -12.90 16.62
N THR A 187 -8.34 -13.37 17.87
CA THR A 187 -9.27 -12.90 18.90
C THR A 187 -8.63 -11.75 19.66
N LEU A 188 -9.17 -10.53 19.52
CA LEU A 188 -8.67 -9.36 20.23
C LEU A 188 -8.99 -9.45 21.74
N ARG A 189 -10.20 -9.90 22.05
CA ARG A 189 -10.72 -10.14 23.40
C ARG A 189 -11.90 -11.12 23.30
N PRO A 190 -12.37 -11.72 24.41
CA PRO A 190 -13.52 -12.60 24.36
C PRO A 190 -14.72 -11.96 23.64
N GLY A 191 -15.22 -12.65 22.61
CA GLY A 191 -16.34 -12.19 21.78
C GLY A 191 -15.98 -11.26 20.61
N VAL A 192 -14.73 -10.84 20.47
CA VAL A 192 -14.27 -9.94 19.39
C VAL A 192 -13.26 -10.65 18.52
N GLN A 193 -13.71 -11.12 17.36
CA GLN A 193 -12.86 -11.68 16.32
C GLN A 193 -12.50 -10.63 15.28
N VAL A 194 -11.24 -10.63 14.87
CA VAL A 194 -10.70 -9.75 13.84
C VAL A 194 -10.18 -10.61 12.69
N THR A 195 -10.65 -10.31 11.48
CA THR A 195 -10.14 -10.91 10.25
C THR A 195 -9.18 -9.92 9.59
N VAL A 196 -8.06 -10.42 9.08
CA VAL A 196 -7.04 -9.64 8.38
C VAL A 196 -7.18 -9.89 6.88
N TYR A 197 -7.17 -8.82 6.10
CA TYR A 197 -7.28 -8.85 4.64
C TYR A 197 -6.04 -8.26 4.01
N ALA A 198 -5.70 -8.71 2.80
CA ALA A 198 -4.84 -7.92 1.93
C ALA A 198 -5.60 -6.64 1.58
N ALA A 199 -5.01 -5.47 1.88
CA ALA A 199 -5.57 -4.24 1.40
C ALA A 199 -5.29 -4.22 -0.11
N HIS A 200 -6.28 -4.60 -0.90
CA HIS A 200 -6.23 -4.27 -2.31
C HIS A 200 -6.07 -2.76 -2.37
N LEU A 201 -5.05 -2.27 -3.08
CA LEU A 201 -5.12 -0.95 -3.70
C LEU A 201 -6.29 -1.00 -4.68
N SER A 202 -7.52 -0.98 -4.16
CA SER A 202 -8.58 -0.34 -4.88
C SER A 202 -8.08 1.09 -4.95
N ALA A 203 -7.42 1.42 -6.06
CA ALA A 203 -7.72 2.69 -6.69
C ALA A 203 -9.24 2.69 -6.76
N ALA A 204 -9.86 3.25 -5.72
CA ALA A 204 -11.26 3.58 -5.78
C ALA A 204 -11.40 4.28 -7.13
N PRO A 205 -12.33 3.88 -7.99
CA PRO A 205 -12.72 4.82 -9.01
C PRO A 205 -13.09 6.05 -8.20
N LEU A 206 -12.33 7.14 -8.36
CA LEU A 206 -12.85 8.45 -8.06
C LEU A 206 -14.12 8.50 -8.91
N VAL A 207 -15.24 8.15 -8.29
CA VAL A 207 -16.54 8.64 -8.70
C VAL A 207 -16.43 10.11 -8.37
N ASP A 208 -15.71 10.82 -9.23
CA ASP A 208 -15.97 12.21 -9.47
C ASP A 208 -17.47 12.24 -9.72
N THR A 209 -18.19 12.75 -8.74
CA THR A 209 -19.39 13.54 -8.98
C THR A 209 -18.97 14.77 -9.80
N SER A 210 -18.42 14.54 -10.99
CA SER A 210 -18.51 15.46 -12.10
C SER A 210 -19.66 14.91 -12.94
N GLU A 211 -20.67 15.76 -13.10
CA GLU A 211 -21.82 15.54 -13.97
C GLU A 211 -21.36 15.05 -15.35
N ASN A 212 -21.33 13.73 -15.52
CA ASN A 212 -20.87 13.09 -16.74
C ASN A 212 -22.02 13.04 -17.76
N HIS A 213 -22.42 14.22 -18.24
CA HIS A 213 -23.43 14.40 -19.29
C HIS A 213 -23.01 13.83 -20.65
N SER A 214 -21.83 13.20 -20.77
CA SER A 214 -21.28 12.71 -22.04
C SER A 214 -21.29 11.18 -22.20
N GLY A 215 -21.43 10.38 -21.13
CA GLY A 215 -21.44 8.91 -21.23
C GLY A 215 -22.69 8.35 -21.89
N SER A 216 -23.86 8.89 -21.54
CA SER A 216 -25.15 8.49 -22.12
C SER A 216 -25.28 8.92 -23.60
N ALA A 217 -24.81 10.13 -23.93
CA ALA A 217 -24.84 10.64 -25.29
C ALA A 217 -23.92 9.83 -26.23
N MET A 218 -22.74 9.43 -25.76
CA MET A 218 -21.82 8.61 -26.55
C MET A 218 -22.33 7.18 -26.77
N LEU A 219 -22.96 6.57 -25.75
CA LEU A 219 -23.63 5.27 -25.90
C LEU A 219 -24.86 5.35 -26.83
N MET A 220 -25.61 6.46 -26.78
CA MET A 220 -26.68 6.72 -27.75
C MET A 220 -26.14 6.83 -29.17
N LEU A 221 -25.09 7.61 -29.41
CA LEU A 221 -24.48 7.73 -30.74
C LEU A 221 -23.97 6.38 -31.26
N LEU A 222 -23.31 5.58 -30.42
CA LEU A 222 -22.87 4.24 -30.79
C LEU A 222 -24.05 3.33 -31.15
N SER A 223 -25.14 3.37 -30.38
CA SER A 223 -26.32 2.55 -30.68
C SER A 223 -26.98 2.94 -32.00
N VAL A 224 -27.10 4.25 -32.31
CA VAL A 224 -27.63 4.73 -33.59
C VAL A 224 -26.74 4.30 -34.76
N VAL A 225 -25.42 4.34 -34.60
CA VAL A 225 -24.47 3.88 -35.64
C VAL A 225 -24.60 2.38 -35.89
N VAL A 226 -24.70 1.57 -34.84
CA VAL A 226 -24.86 0.11 -34.96
C VAL A 226 -26.18 -0.25 -35.62
N VAL A 227 -27.29 0.40 -35.24
CA VAL A 227 -28.59 0.21 -35.89
C VAL A 227 -28.54 0.66 -37.36
N GLY A 228 -27.90 1.79 -37.65
CA GLY A 228 -27.70 2.28 -39.01
C GLY A 228 -26.92 1.30 -39.89
N LEU A 229 -25.84 0.71 -39.37
CA LEU A 229 -25.08 -0.33 -40.06
C LEU A 229 -25.91 -1.60 -40.26
N ALA A 230 -26.66 -2.04 -39.26
CA ALA A 230 -27.53 -3.22 -39.38
C ALA A 230 -28.59 -3.03 -40.48
N VAL A 231 -29.25 -1.87 -40.50
CA VAL A 231 -30.22 -1.51 -41.55
C VAL A 231 -29.55 -1.43 -42.92
N PHE A 232 -28.35 -0.85 -43.01
CA PHE A 232 -27.60 -0.77 -44.27
C PHE A 232 -27.22 -2.15 -44.80
N VAL A 233 -26.76 -3.06 -43.94
CA VAL A 233 -26.45 -4.45 -44.30
C VAL A 233 -27.69 -5.17 -44.79
N ILE A 234 -28.81 -5.08 -44.06
CA ILE A 234 -30.10 -5.67 -44.47
C ILE A 234 -30.56 -5.10 -45.82
N TYR A 235 -30.48 -3.77 -46.00
CA TYR A 235 -30.84 -3.11 -47.23
C TYR A 235 -29.96 -3.57 -48.42
N LYS A 236 -28.64 -3.64 -48.23
CA LYS A 236 -27.69 -4.12 -49.25
C LYS A 236 -27.95 -5.60 -49.57
N PHE A 237 -28.25 -6.43 -48.58
CA PHE A 237 -28.55 -7.85 -48.79
C PHE A 237 -29.86 -8.01 -49.59
N LYS A 238 -30.91 -7.27 -49.23
CA LYS A 238 -32.19 -7.25 -49.94
C LYS A 238 -32.05 -6.70 -51.38
N ARG A 239 -31.24 -5.66 -51.59
CA ARG A 239 -30.93 -5.13 -52.93
C ARG A 239 -30.09 -6.11 -53.76
N SER A 240 -29.16 -6.83 -53.14
CA SER A 240 -28.39 -7.89 -53.79
C SER A 240 -29.30 -9.02 -54.29
N GLN A 241 -30.25 -9.46 -53.47
CA GLN A 241 -31.26 -10.45 -53.87
C GLN A 241 -32.18 -9.96 -55.00
N ALA A 242 -32.63 -8.70 -54.96
CA ALA A 242 -33.42 -8.10 -56.03
C ALA A 242 -32.66 -7.99 -57.37
N SER A 243 -31.36 -7.66 -57.34
CA SER A 243 -30.51 -7.63 -58.54
C SER A 243 -30.27 -9.02 -59.13
N THR A 244 -30.14 -10.03 -58.26
CA THR A 244 -29.92 -11.42 -58.66
C THR A 244 -31.20 -12.05 -59.25
N SER A 245 -32.37 -11.67 -58.72
CA SER A 245 -33.68 -12.02 -59.27
C SER A 245 -33.89 -11.42 -60.68
N MET A 246 -33.56 -10.14 -60.90
CA MET A 246 -33.66 -9.51 -62.22
C MET A 246 -32.68 -10.11 -63.25
N ARG A 247 -31.46 -10.51 -62.85
CA ARG A 247 -30.53 -11.22 -63.76
C ARG A 247 -31.03 -12.62 -64.15
N ARG A 248 -31.73 -13.35 -63.27
CA ARG A 248 -32.39 -14.63 -63.62
C ARG A 248 -33.59 -14.46 -64.56
N CYS A 249 -34.39 -13.41 -64.40
CA CYS A 249 -35.48 -13.13 -65.35
C CYS A 249 -34.96 -12.73 -66.75
N ARG A 250 -33.85 -11.99 -66.84
CA ARG A 250 -33.26 -11.62 -68.14
C ARG A 250 -32.63 -12.81 -68.88
N MET A 251 -32.06 -13.79 -68.15
CA MET A 251 -31.54 -15.04 -68.72
C MET A 251 -32.64 -16.02 -69.20
N LYS A 252 -33.85 -15.98 -68.61
CA LYS A 252 -34.98 -16.81 -69.09
C LYS A 252 -35.70 -16.23 -70.30
N LYS A 253 -35.53 -14.94 -70.62
CA LYS A 253 -36.18 -14.29 -71.77
C LYS A 253 -35.36 -14.37 -73.07
N ASN A 254 -34.07 -14.71 -73.00
CA ASN A 254 -33.18 -14.92 -74.16
C ASN A 254 -32.99 -16.42 -74.52
N LYS A 255 -33.84 -17.29 -73.98
CA LYS A 255 -33.90 -18.73 -74.32
C LYS A 255 -35.34 -19.09 -74.71
N LYS A 256 -35.84 -18.42 -75.74
CA LYS A 256 -36.95 -18.84 -76.61
C LYS A 256 -36.76 -18.16 -77.95
#